data_AF-A0A9D4D2H8-F1
#
_entry.id   AF-A0A9D4D2H8-F1
#
_cell.length_a   1.000
_cell.length_b   1.000
_cell.length_c   1.000
_cell.angle_alpha   90.00
_cell.angle_beta   90.00
_cell.angle_gamma   90.00
#
_symmetry.space_group_name_H-M   'P 1'
#
loop_
_entity.id
_entity.type
_entity.pdbx_description
1 polymer ?
#
loop_
_entity_poly.entity_id
_entity_poly.type
_entity_poly.pdbx_seq_one_letter_code
_entity_poly.pdbx_strand_id
1 'polypeptide(L)' 'MDGGRLDSTTLSVVNANNVSIECTSDGYPPPTIRWEYGLNIYNGSLLTLTNIQATDAGTYICVVENTMTPTF' A
#
# COMPACT_ATOMS: atom_id res chain seq x y z
N MET A 1 17.99 0.94 16.59
CA MET A 1 16.74 0.16 16.68
C MET A 1 15.64 1.10 16.21
N ASP A 2 15.58 1.35 14.91
CA ASP A 2 14.67 2.37 14.36
C ASP A 2 13.36 1.69 14.00
N GLY A 3 12.35 1.89 14.85
CA GLY A 3 11.01 1.37 14.65
C GLY A 3 10.37 2.09 13.46
N GLY A 4 10.21 1.37 12.36
CA GLY A 4 9.60 1.88 11.13
C GLY A 4 8.26 2.54 11.43
N ARG A 5 8.20 3.85 11.16
CA ARG A 5 7.01 4.67 11.35
C ARG A 5 5.89 4.17 10.43
N LEU A 6 4.87 3.54 11.00
CA LEU A 6 3.61 3.27 10.30
C LEU A 6 2.87 4.61 10.17
N ASP A 7 3.16 5.35 9.10
CA ASP A 7 2.40 6.57 8.78
C ASP A 7 0.99 6.14 8.31
N SER A 8 0.03 6.15 9.23
CA SER A 8 -1.37 5.85 8.94
C SER A 8 -2.04 7.05 8.29
N THR A 9 -2.18 7.04 6.96
CA THR A 9 -2.90 8.10 6.23
C THR A 9 -4.37 7.73 6.08
N THR A 10 -5.27 8.61 6.55
CA THR A 10 -6.72 8.46 6.31
C THR A 10 -7.12 9.27 5.08
N LEU A 11 -7.63 8.57 4.05
CA LEU A 11 -8.21 9.20 2.86
C LEU A 11 -9.74 9.15 2.95
N SER A 12 -10.40 10.30 3.05
CA SER A 12 -11.86 10.40 3.04
C SER A 12 -12.32 10.87 1.67
N VAL A 13 -13.06 10.02 0.95
CA VAL A 13 -13.49 10.27 -0.43
C VAL A 13 -15.01 10.38 -0.47
N VAL A 14 -15.51 11.52 -0.91
CA VAL A 14 -16.95 11.76 -1.09
C VAL A 14 -17.26 11.62 -2.57
N ASN A 15 -17.91 10.51 -2.95
CA ASN A 15 -18.43 10.25 -4.30
C ASN A 15 -17.41 10.36 -5.45
N ALA A 16 -16.17 9.87 -5.28
CA ALA A 16 -15.28 9.70 -6.42
C ALA A 16 -15.51 8.32 -7.03
N ASN A 17 -15.83 8.28 -8.33
CA ASN A 17 -15.89 7.02 -9.06
C ASN A 17 -14.56 6.28 -9.00
N ASN A 18 -13.42 6.99 -8.93
CA ASN A 18 -12.09 6.36 -8.94
C ASN A 18 -11.17 7.00 -7.88
N VAL A 19 -10.34 6.20 -7.23
CA VAL A 19 -9.29 6.64 -6.30
C VAL A 19 -8.00 5.94 -6.67
N SER A 20 -6.90 6.70 -6.68
CA SER A 20 -5.56 6.14 -6.81
C SER A 20 -4.75 6.49 -5.57
N ILE A 21 -4.15 5.47 -4.95
CA ILE A 21 -3.32 5.59 -3.75
C ILE A 21 -1.93 5.10 -4.11
N GLU A 22 -0.94 5.98 -3.94
CA GLU A 22 0.45 5.65 -4.20
C GLU A 22 1.16 5.31 -2.89
N CYS A 23 1.90 4.21 -2.88
CA CYS A 23 2.84 3.85 -1.85
C CYS A 23 4.25 3.84 -2.44
N THR A 24 5.12 4.67 -1.87
CA THR A 24 6.51 4.79 -2.28
C THR A 24 7.42 4.38 -1.12
N SER A 25 8.54 3.78 -1.45
CA SER A 25 9.56 3.43 -0.48
C SER A 25 10.93 3.45 -1.14
N ASP A 26 11.88 4.05 -0.44
CA ASP A 26 13.29 4.00 -0.81
C ASP A 26 13.95 2.78 -0.16
N GLY A 27 14.73 2.04 -0.93
CA GLY A 27 15.46 0.87 -0.43
C GLY A 27 16.42 0.31 -1.46
N TYR A 28 17.48 -0.33 -0.98
CA TYR A 28 18.40 -1.11 -1.81
C TYR A 28 18.52 -2.54 -1.27
N PRO A 29 18.55 -3.58 -2.11
CA PRO A 29 17.97 -3.60 -3.46
C PRO A 29 16.57 -2.97 -3.49
N PRO A 30 16.11 -2.48 -4.66
CA PRO A 30 14.78 -1.88 -4.77
C PRO A 30 13.72 -2.79 -4.14
N PRO A 31 12.93 -2.31 -3.17
CA PRO A 31 11.96 -3.14 -2.50
C PRO A 31 10.80 -3.47 -3.44
N THR A 32 10.18 -4.63 -3.22
CA THR A 32 8.91 -4.96 -3.85
C THR A 32 7.77 -4.33 -3.06
N ILE A 33 6.79 -3.78 -3.77
CA ILE A 33 5.63 -3.12 -3.17
C ILE A 33 4.36 -3.82 -3.63
N ARG A 34 3.46 -4.07 -2.67
CA ARG A 34 2.12 -4.60 -2.93
C ARG A 34 1.11 -4.03 -1.93
N TRP A 35 -0.15 -4.04 -2.31
CA TRP A 35 -1.27 -3.65 -1.46
C TRP A 35 -2.08 -4.87 -1.03
N GLU A 36 -2.54 -4.87 0.21
CA GLU A 36 -3.45 -5.87 0.77
C GLU A 36 -4.79 -5.22 1.18
N TYR A 37 -5.89 -5.88 0.82
CA TYR A 37 -7.24 -5.54 1.27
C TYR A 37 -8.02 -6.82 1.60
N GLY A 38 -8.12 -7.15 2.89
CA GLY A 38 -8.65 -8.44 3.33
C GLY A 38 -7.78 -9.58 2.80
N LEU A 39 -8.32 -10.37 1.86
CA LEU A 39 -7.60 -11.48 1.20
C LEU A 39 -7.08 -11.12 -0.20
N ASN A 40 -7.35 -9.91 -0.69
CA ASN A 40 -6.94 -9.47 -2.02
C ASN A 40 -5.54 -8.86 -1.98
N ILE A 41 -4.73 -9.18 -3.00
CA ILE A 41 -3.38 -8.66 -3.19
C ILE A 41 -3.31 -7.93 -4.53
N TYR A 42 -2.80 -6.70 -4.52
CA TYR A 42 -2.56 -5.88 -5.71
C TYR A 42 -1.07 -5.57 -5.82
N ASN A 43 -0.43 -5.94 -6.91
CA ASN A 43 1.00 -5.70 -7.11
C ASN A 43 1.27 -4.28 -7.62
N GLY A 44 2.37 -3.69 -7.15
CA GLY A 44 2.81 -2.36 -7.57
C GLY A 44 2.59 -1.29 -6.51
N SER A 45 3.21 -0.13 -6.74
CA SER A 45 3.14 1.04 -5.86
C SER A 45 1.78 1.75 -5.90
N LEU A 46 1.10 1.71 -7.05
CA LEU A 46 -0.16 2.44 -7.26
C LEU A 46 -1.37 1.50 -7.18
N LEU A 47 -2.18 1.66 -6.14
CA LEU A 47 -3.49 1.02 -6.04
C LEU A 47 -4.53 1.92 -6.71
N THR A 48 -5.22 1.40 -7.73
CA THR A 48 -6.33 2.11 -8.37
C THR A 48 -7.64 1.36 -8.13
N LEU A 49 -8.57 2.02 -7.44
CA LEU A 49 -9.91 1.54 -7.18
C LEU A 49 -10.87 2.32 -8.08
N THR A 50 -11.76 1.61 -8.77
CA THR A 50 -12.75 2.19 -9.70
C THR A 50 -14.15 1.76 -9.33
N ASN A 51 -15.13 2.60 -9.64
CA ASN A 51 -16.54 2.47 -9.26
C ASN A 51 -16.75 2.20 -7.74
N ILE A 52 -16.01 2.93 -6.90
CA ILE A 52 -15.96 2.71 -5.44
C ILE A 52 -17.33 2.92 -4.81
N GLN A 53 -17.72 1.98 -3.95
CA GLN A 53 -18.95 1.99 -3.17
C GLN A 53 -18.63 2.11 -1.68
N ALA A 54 -19.65 2.40 -0.87
CA ALA A 54 -19.50 2.45 0.59
C ALA A 54 -18.98 1.13 1.20
N THR A 55 -19.20 0.00 0.53
CA THR A 55 -18.71 -1.33 0.94
C THR A 55 -17.22 -1.54 0.71
N ASP A 56 -16.58 -0.70 -0.10
CA ASP A 56 -15.13 -0.74 -0.32
C ASP A 56 -14.37 0.04 0.76
N ALA A 57 -15.09 0.70 1.68
CA ALA A 57 -14.48 1.36 2.82
C ALA A 57 -13.79 0.33 3.73
N GLY A 58 -12.51 0.56 4.01
CA GLY A 58 -11.74 -0.27 4.92
C GLY A 58 -10.27 0.08 4.94
N THR A 59 -9.47 -0.79 5.55
CA THR A 59 -8.03 -0.60 5.70
C THR A 59 -7.29 -1.28 4.54
N TYR A 60 -6.63 -0.47 3.72
CA TYR A 60 -5.70 -0.92 2.69
C TYR A 60 -4.28 -0.82 3.22
N ILE A 61 -3.52 -1.92 3.17
CA ILE A 61 -2.18 -2.00 3.73
C ILE A 61 -1.18 -2.02 2.58
N CYS A 62 -0.24 -1.08 2.57
CA CYS A 62 0.92 -1.18 1.70
C CYS A 62 2.00 -2.03 2.38
N VAL A 63 2.40 -3.10 1.72
CA VAL A 63 3.50 -3.97 2.15
C VAL A 63 4.71 -3.67 1.27
N VAL A 64 5.80 -3.30 1.94
CA VAL A 64 7.11 -3.05 1.34
C VAL A 64 8.06 -4.14 1.81
N GLU A 65 8.59 -4.93 0.89
CA GLU A 65 9.50 -6.02 1.19
C GLU A 65 10.84 -5.80 0.49
N ASN A 66 11.92 -5.77 1.27
CA ASN A 66 13.28 -5.73 0.73
C ASN A 66 13.92 -7.10 0.91
N THR A 67 14.42 -7.67 -0.18
CA THR A 67 15.07 -8.99 -0.20
C THR A 67 16.53 -8.95 0.23
N MET A 68 16.98 -7.90 0.93
CA MET A 68 18.29 -7.89 1.60
C MET A 68 18.39 -9.05 2.59
N THR A 69 18.90 -10.18 2.10
CA THR A 69 19.46 -11.24 2.92
C THR A 69 20.87 -10.81 3.29
N PRO A 70 21.16 -10.47 4.56
CA PRO A 70 22.55 -10.24 4.96
C PRO A 70 23.31 -11.56 4.76
N THR A 71 24.22 -11.56 3.79
CA THR A 71 25.20 -12.65 3.64
C THR A 71 26.21 -12.51 4.77
N PHE A 72 26.25 -13.49 5.66
CA PHE A 72 27.29 -13.65 6.69
C PHE A 72 28.44 -14.51 6.15
#